data_AF-A0AAV5T476-F1
#
_entry.id   AF-A0AAV5T476-F1
#
_cell.length_a   1.000
_cell.length_b   1.000
_cell.length_c   1.000
_cell.angle_alpha   90.00
_cell.angle_beta   90.00
_cell.angle_gamma   90.00
#
_symmetry.space_group_name_H-M   'P 1'
#
loop_
_entity.id
_entity.type
_entity.pdbx_description
1 polymer ?
#
loop_
_entity_poly.entity_id
_entity_poly.type
_entity_poly.pdbx_seq_one_letter_code
_entity_poly.pdbx_strand_id
1 'polypeptide(L)'
;TMFYADIVLARKGPLAKIWLAAQWEKKLSKAQIDETNIRDAIDEIKVPKAKISLRTNGHLLLGIVRIYSNKTMYLLAECNEAYLKIREAFRCGKIDLIEGSFEAPKNAITLPEV
;
A
#
# COMPACT_ATOMS: atom_id res chain seq x y z
N THR A 1 7.65 -1.45 39.46
CA THR A 1 8.03 -1.07 38.07
C THR A 1 6.87 -1.43 37.16
N MET A 2 5.97 -0.48 36.94
CA MET A 2 4.65 -0.74 36.34
C MET A 2 4.77 -0.99 34.83
N PHE A 3 4.31 -2.17 34.40
CA PHE A 3 4.28 -2.61 33.01
C PHE A 3 3.09 -1.96 32.30
N TYR A 4 3.35 -1.17 31.25
CA TYR A 4 2.35 -0.50 30.38
C TYR A 4 1.66 -1.44 29.38
N ALA A 5 1.52 -2.72 29.75
CA ALA A 5 0.97 -3.74 28.88
C ALA A 5 -0.50 -3.49 28.55
N ASP A 6 -1.31 -2.94 29.46
CA ASP A 6 -2.74 -2.82 29.19
C ASP A 6 -3.11 -1.78 28.13
N ILE A 7 -2.22 -0.83 27.81
CA ILE A 7 -2.48 0.19 26.77
C ILE A 7 -1.81 -0.20 25.45
N VAL A 8 -0.59 -0.74 25.53
CA VAL A 8 0.23 -1.08 24.37
C VAL A 8 0.00 -2.52 23.89
N LEU A 9 -0.21 -3.45 24.82
CA LEU A 9 -0.51 -4.87 24.58
C LEU A 9 -2.01 -5.20 24.71
N ALA A 10 -2.91 -4.24 24.97
CA ALA A 10 -4.33 -4.46 24.69
C ALA A 10 -4.48 -4.76 23.19
N ARG A 11 -4.58 -6.06 22.90
CA ARG A 11 -4.40 -6.74 21.60
C ARG A 11 -5.21 -6.18 20.41
N LYS A 12 -6.02 -5.13 20.58
CA LYS A 12 -6.95 -4.60 19.58
C LYS A 12 -6.84 -3.09 19.34
N GLY A 13 -5.94 -2.36 20.00
CA GLY A 13 -5.78 -0.91 19.79
C GLY A 13 -4.88 -0.55 18.59
N PRO A 14 -5.03 0.65 17.99
CA PRO A 14 -4.15 1.13 16.92
C PRO A 14 -2.68 1.20 17.39
N LEU A 15 -2.45 1.55 18.67
CA LEU A 15 -1.12 1.52 19.30
C LEU A 15 -0.48 0.13 19.34
N ALA A 16 -1.26 -0.95 19.38
CA ALA A 16 -0.73 -2.31 19.40
C ALA A 16 -0.10 -2.69 18.05
N LYS A 17 -0.74 -2.30 16.94
CA LYS A 17 -0.20 -2.52 15.58
C LYS A 17 1.12 -1.75 15.39
N ILE A 18 1.18 -0.53 15.91
CA ILE A 18 2.37 0.33 15.85
C ILE A 18 3.49 -0.18 16.73
N TRP A 19 3.16 -0.64 17.93
CA TRP A 19 4.12 -1.28 18.81
C TRP A 19 4.71 -2.55 18.20
N LEU A 20 3.88 -3.36 17.55
CA LEU A 20 4.34 -4.52 16.79
C LEU A 20 5.26 -4.09 15.65
N ALA A 21 4.94 -3.04 14.90
CA ALA A 21 5.81 -2.50 13.86
C ALA A 21 7.15 -1.95 14.39
N ALA A 22 7.13 -1.36 15.59
CA ALA A 22 8.32 -0.84 16.26
C ALA A 22 9.28 -1.94 16.69
N GLN A 23 8.76 -3.11 17.06
CA GLN A 23 9.58 -4.18 17.63
C GLN A 23 9.84 -5.34 16.64
N TRP A 24 8.98 -5.51 15.62
CA TRP A 24 9.02 -6.63 14.67
C TRP A 24 8.82 -6.11 13.24
N GLU A 25 9.91 -5.76 12.54
CA GLU A 25 9.84 -5.19 11.18
C GLU A 25 9.24 -6.15 10.14
N LYS A 26 9.47 -7.46 10.24
CA LYS A 26 9.13 -8.44 9.20
C LYS A 26 7.84 -9.23 9.42
N LYS A 27 7.08 -8.94 10.50
CA LYS A 27 5.86 -9.71 10.84
C LYS A 27 4.55 -9.02 10.45
N LEU A 28 4.61 -7.77 9.99
CA LEU A 28 3.40 -7.02 9.65
C LEU A 28 3.03 -7.27 8.19
N SER A 29 1.83 -7.76 7.95
CA SER A 29 1.31 -7.94 6.59
C SER A 29 1.06 -6.59 5.91
N LYS A 30 1.16 -6.54 4.58
CA LYS A 30 0.79 -5.35 3.76
C LYS A 30 -0.61 -4.84 4.14
N ALA A 31 -1.57 -5.74 4.33
CA ALA A 31 -2.93 -5.38 4.71
C ALA A 31 -3.00 -4.69 6.09
N GLN A 32 -2.22 -5.17 7.06
CA GLN A 32 -2.18 -4.58 8.40
C GLN A 32 -1.49 -3.21 8.40
N ILE A 33 -0.42 -3.07 7.61
CA ILE A 33 0.23 -1.77 7.38
C ILE A 33 -0.78 -0.80 6.79
N ASP A 34 -1.58 -1.24 5.81
CA ASP A 34 -2.49 -0.35 5.12
C ASP A 34 -3.70 0.08 5.96
N GLU A 35 -4.28 -0.85 6.70
CA GLU A 35 -5.39 -0.60 7.64
C GLU A 35 -4.99 0.31 8.81
N THR A 36 -3.69 0.45 9.11
CA THR A 36 -3.23 1.25 10.25
C THR A 36 -3.28 2.75 9.92
N ASN A 37 -4.13 3.49 10.65
CA ASN A 37 -4.19 4.94 10.57
C ASN A 37 -3.09 5.59 11.41
N ILE A 38 -2.16 6.27 10.74
CA ILE A 38 -1.04 6.95 11.38
C ILE A 38 -1.51 8.21 12.15
N ARG A 39 -2.54 8.91 11.65
CA ARG A 39 -3.04 10.14 12.28
C ARG A 39 -3.61 9.86 13.66
N ASP A 40 -4.49 8.87 13.74
CA ASP A 40 -5.13 8.48 15.00
C ASP A 40 -4.09 8.10 16.06
N ALA A 41 -3.02 7.43 15.63
CA ALA A 41 -1.93 7.06 16.53
C ALA A 41 -1.09 8.24 17.02
N ILE A 42 -0.85 9.24 16.17
CA ILE A 42 -0.17 10.46 16.58
C ILE A 42 -1.04 11.22 17.60
N ASP A 43 -2.35 11.29 17.35
CA ASP A 43 -3.29 11.94 18.27
C ASP A 43 -3.34 11.22 19.62
N GLU A 44 -3.33 9.87 19.64
CA GLU A 44 -3.25 9.08 20.86
C GLU A 44 -1.93 9.26 21.63
N ILE A 45 -0.80 9.48 20.94
CA ILE A 45 0.49 9.77 21.59
C ILE A 45 0.53 11.20 22.15
N LYS A 46 -0.09 12.15 21.44
CA LYS A 46 -0.12 13.57 21.82
C LYS A 46 -1.00 13.82 23.05
N VAL A 47 -2.16 13.16 23.12
CA VAL A 47 -3.09 13.24 24.24
C VAL A 47 -3.30 11.83 24.80
N PRO A 48 -2.33 11.31 25.57
CA PRO A 48 -2.39 9.94 26.01
C PRO A 48 -3.44 9.79 27.10
N LYS A 49 -4.37 8.84 26.91
CA LYS A 49 -5.47 8.52 27.85
C LYS A 49 -4.97 8.03 29.21
N ALA A 50 -3.71 7.62 29.28
CA ALA A 50 -3.01 7.22 30.49
C ALA A 50 -1.56 7.68 30.39
N LYS A 51 -0.84 7.76 31.52
CA LYS A 51 0.58 8.15 31.50
C LYS A 51 1.34 7.16 30.60
N ILE A 52 2.24 7.64 29.75
CA ILE A 52 3.12 6.80 28.93
C ILE A 52 4.56 7.24 29.23
N SER A 53 5.48 6.30 29.36
CA SER A 53 6.88 6.66 29.59
C SER A 53 7.52 7.28 28.33
N LEU A 54 8.51 8.14 28.50
CA LEU A 54 9.23 8.72 27.37
C LEU A 54 9.92 7.64 26.51
N ARG A 55 10.43 6.58 27.14
CA ARG A 55 11.04 5.44 26.44
C ARG A 55 10.03 4.75 25.52
N THR A 56 8.82 4.48 26.00
CA THR A 56 7.75 3.88 25.20
C THR A 56 7.30 4.82 24.08
N ASN A 57 7.25 6.14 24.31
CA ASN A 57 6.97 7.10 23.23
C ASN A 57 8.03 7.06 22.11
N GLY A 58 9.31 6.88 22.45
CA GLY A 58 10.38 6.70 21.46
C GLY A 58 10.16 5.47 20.57
N HIS A 59 9.79 4.34 21.17
CA HIS A 59 9.47 3.12 20.41
C HIS A 59 8.22 3.30 19.54
N LEU A 60 7.16 3.92 20.06
CA LEU A 60 5.95 4.17 19.29
C LEU A 60 6.22 5.09 18.08
N LEU A 61 7.03 6.14 18.28
CA LEU A 61 7.46 7.03 17.20
C LEU A 61 8.24 6.27 16.11
N LEU A 62 9.17 5.41 16.51
CA LEU A 62 9.90 4.55 15.56
C LEU A 62 8.95 3.64 14.77
N GLY A 63 7.95 3.04 15.43
CA GLY A 63 6.92 2.23 14.78
C GLY A 63 6.12 3.01 13.74
N ILE A 64 5.74 4.25 14.07
CA ILE A 64 5.02 5.15 13.15
C ILE A 64 5.86 5.45 11.91
N VAL A 65 7.12 5.86 12.09
CA VAL A 65 8.01 6.20 10.98
C VAL A 65 8.24 4.99 10.06
N ARG A 66 8.37 3.78 10.63
CA ARG A 66 8.50 2.54 9.85
C ARG A 66 7.24 2.22 9.04
N ILE A 67 6.06 2.33 9.63
CA ILE A 67 4.79 2.12 8.91
C ILE A 67 4.65 3.13 7.78
N TYR A 68 4.99 4.40 8.03
CA TYR A 68 4.98 5.43 6.99
C TYR A 68 5.91 5.09 5.83
N SER A 69 7.16 4.71 6.12
CA SER A 69 8.14 4.30 5.10
C SER A 69 7.65 3.11 4.27
N ASN A 70 7.04 2.11 4.90
CA ASN A 70 6.49 0.96 4.18
C ASN A 70 5.30 1.37 3.28
N LYS A 71 4.41 2.24 3.77
CA LYS A 71 3.30 2.77 2.97
C LYS A 71 3.80 3.52 1.73
N THR A 72 4.82 4.36 1.86
CA THR A 72 5.38 5.08 0.70
C THR A 72 6.09 4.15 -0.28
N MET A 73 6.79 3.12 0.20
CA MET A 73 7.37 2.08 -0.66
C MET A 73 6.31 1.29 -1.43
N TYR A 74 5.21 0.91 -0.76
CA TYR A 74 4.10 0.23 -1.43
C TYR A 74 3.42 1.12 -2.47
N LEU A 75 3.20 2.40 -2.13
CA LEU A 75 2.65 3.37 -3.07
C LEU A 75 3.54 3.54 -4.31
N LEU A 76 4.86 3.64 -4.12
CA LEU A 76 5.82 3.73 -5.22
C LEU A 76 5.77 2.48 -6.12
N ALA A 77 5.68 1.29 -5.52
CA ALA A 77 5.57 0.04 -6.25
C ALA A 77 4.28 -0.02 -7.09
N GLU A 78 3.14 0.36 -6.50
CA GLU A 78 1.83 0.38 -7.19
C GLU A 78 1.79 1.43 -8.31
N CYS A 79 2.37 2.62 -8.09
CA CYS A 79 2.51 3.63 -9.14
C CYS A 79 3.38 3.15 -10.30
N ASN A 80 4.49 2.45 -10.01
CA ASN A 80 5.35 1.87 -11.05
C ASN A 80 4.61 0.78 -11.84
N GLU A 81 3.86 -0.09 -11.16
CA GLU A 81 3.05 -1.11 -11.83
C GLU A 81 1.96 -0.49 -12.72
N ALA A 82 1.24 0.52 -12.22
CA ALA A 82 0.24 1.25 -12.98
C ALA A 82 0.85 1.94 -14.21
N TYR A 83 2.00 2.59 -14.04
CA TYR A 83 2.74 3.21 -15.14
C TYR A 83 3.12 2.19 -16.23
N LEU A 84 3.64 1.02 -15.84
CA LEU A 84 4.00 -0.04 -16.78
C LEU A 84 2.77 -0.55 -17.53
N LYS A 85 1.66 -0.81 -16.83
CA LYS A 85 0.41 -1.28 -17.46
C LYS A 85 -0.16 -0.27 -18.46
N ILE A 86 -0.15 1.02 -18.11
CA ILE A 86 -0.59 2.08 -19.03
C ILE A 86 0.33 2.11 -20.26
N ARG A 87 1.64 2.08 -20.06
CA ARG A 87 2.61 2.08 -21.17
C ARG A 87 2.44 0.86 -22.08
N GLU A 88 2.12 -0.30 -21.51
CA GLU A 88 1.86 -1.53 -22.28
C GLU A 88 0.53 -1.46 -23.04
N ALA A 89 -0.53 -0.91 -22.43
CA ALA A 89 -1.84 -0.76 -23.06
C ALA A 89 -1.82 0.18 -24.27
N PHE A 90 -0.99 1.22 -24.23
CA PHE A 90 -0.83 2.19 -25.33
C PHE A 90 0.39 1.91 -26.22
N ARG A 91 0.97 0.72 -26.16
CA ARG A 91 2.08 0.35 -27.03
C ARG A 91 1.55 0.10 -28.45
N CYS A 92 1.67 1.09 -29.33
CA CYS A 92 1.37 0.95 -30.76
C CYS A 92 2.09 -0.28 -31.33
N GLY A 93 1.31 -1.23 -31.86
CA GLY A 93 1.82 -2.43 -32.54
C GLY A 93 1.37 -3.77 -31.95
N LYS A 94 0.80 -3.82 -30.73
CA LYS A 94 0.03 -4.99 -30.28
C LYS A 94 -1.43 -4.84 -30.66
N ILE A 95 -1.68 -4.97 -31.96
CA ILE A 95 -3.01 -5.30 -32.42
C ILE A 95 -3.08 -6.83 -32.32
N ASP A 96 -4.02 -7.36 -31.54
CA ASP A 96 -4.35 -8.80 -31.47
C ASP A 96 -5.05 -9.25 -32.77
N LEU A 97 -4.50 -8.86 -33.92
CA LEU A 97 -4.91 -9.36 -35.22
C LEU A 97 -3.90 -10.43 -35.61
N ILE A 98 -4.44 -11.60 -35.99
CA ILE A 98 -3.71 -12.72 -36.57
C ILE A 98 -2.77 -12.16 -37.64
N GLU A 99 -1.47 -12.49 -37.55
CA GLU A 99 -0.47 -12.09 -38.55
C GLU A 99 -0.99 -12.43 -39.96
N GLY A 100 -1.34 -11.41 -40.74
CA GLY A 100 -1.89 -11.56 -42.09
C GLY A 100 -3.30 -10.99 -42.32
N SER A 101 -4.01 -10.51 -41.30
CA SER A 101 -5.34 -9.88 -41.47
C SER A 101 -5.28 -8.34 -41.60
N PHE A 102 -4.13 -7.80 -42.01
CA PHE A 102 -3.92 -6.34 -42.14
C PHE A 102 -4.64 -5.72 -43.36
N GLU A 103 -5.07 -6.56 -44.31
CA GLU A 103 -5.84 -6.13 -45.47
C GLU A 103 -7.19 -6.84 -45.47
N ALA A 104 -8.27 -6.06 -45.35
CA ALA A 104 -9.60 -6.58 -45.63
C ALA A 104 -9.65 -7.01 -47.12
N PRO A 105 -10.18 -8.21 -47.44
CA PRO A 105 -10.27 -8.65 -48.83
C PRO A 105 -11.04 -7.61 -49.63
N LYS A 106 -10.54 -7.24 -50.81
CA LYS A 106 -11.08 -6.14 -51.64
C LYS A 106 -12.60 -6.24 -51.82
N ASN A 107 -13.11 -7.46 -51.98
CA ASN A 107 -14.51 -7.78 -52.17
C ASN A 107 -15.40 -7.58 -50.92
N ALA A 108 -14.82 -7.35 -49.74
CA ALA A 108 -15.56 -7.03 -48.51
C ALA A 108 -15.83 -5.53 -48.35
N ILE A 109 -15.12 -4.67 -49.10
CA ILE A 109 -15.21 -3.21 -48.99
C ILE A 109 -15.87 -2.59 -50.23
N THR A 110 -15.91 -3.31 -51.34
CA THR A 110 -16.54 -2.87 -52.60
C THR A 110 -17.89 -3.55 -52.81
N LEU A 111 -18.88 -2.79 -53.29
CA LEU A 111 -20.18 -3.32 -53.73
C LEU A 111 -19.99 -4.32 -54.88
N PRO A 112 -20.80 -5.41 -54.94
CA PRO A 112 -20.75 -6.34 -56.05
C PRO A 112 -21.10 -5.63 -57.37
N GLU A 113 -20.29 -5.87 -58.41
CA GLU A 113 -20.55 -5.36 -59.75
C GLU A 113 -21.86 -5.99 -60.27
N VAL A 114 -22.83 -5.14 -60.59
CA VAL A 114 -24.09 -5.48 -61.29
C VAL A 114 -23.87 -5.36 -62.78
#